data_AF-A0A8S3ISV2-F1
#
_entry.id   AF-A0A8S3ISV2-F1
#
_cell.length_a   1.000
_cell.length_b   1.000
_cell.length_c   1.000
_cell.angle_alpha   90.00
_cell.angle_beta   90.00
_cell.angle_gamma   90.00
#
_symmetry.space_group_name_H-M   'P 1'
#
loop_
_entity.id
_entity.type
_entity.pdbx_description
1 polymer ?
#
loop_
_entity_poly.entity_id
_entity_poly.type
_entity_poly.pdbx_seq_one_letter_code
_entity_poly.pdbx_strand_id
1 'polypeptide(L)'
;QLSENVKLNVADSWCCKIEPQVETISQTRQITYYVLRHERHKCGYDGCGFLNLGRCTKWCSETWTEAIDGVETYLVNKTLPCPKNELQCCPNHIFIMGHCLSFAEVYDNQNLLMELSELNIVMPGPIGI
;
A
#
# COMPACT_ATOMS: atom_id res chain seq x y z
N GLN A 1 -26.07 -12.87 -9.77
CA GLN A 1 -25.28 -11.75 -9.22
C GLN A 1 -24.02 -11.67 -10.05
N LEU A 2 -23.85 -10.59 -10.82
CA LEU A 2 -22.71 -10.40 -11.72
C LEU A 2 -21.43 -10.25 -10.90
N SER A 3 -20.47 -11.14 -11.10
CA SER A 3 -19.12 -11.01 -10.57
C SER A 3 -18.46 -9.80 -11.26
N GLU A 4 -18.34 -8.71 -10.51
CA GLU A 4 -17.61 -7.52 -10.93
C GLU A 4 -16.13 -7.92 -11.07
N ASN A 5 -15.60 -7.93 -12.30
CA ASN A 5 -14.19 -8.22 -12.53
C ASN A 5 -13.34 -7.14 -11.85
N VAL A 6 -12.57 -7.51 -10.83
CA VAL A 6 -11.70 -6.56 -10.12
C VAL A 6 -10.50 -6.21 -10.99
N LYS A 7 -10.43 -4.93 -11.37
CA LYS A 7 -9.29 -4.38 -12.11
C LYS A 7 -8.05 -4.41 -11.22
N LEU A 8 -7.01 -5.10 -11.69
CA LEU A 8 -5.71 -5.17 -11.01
C LEU A 8 -4.88 -3.89 -11.19
N ASN A 9 -5.14 -3.10 -12.23
CA ASN A 9 -4.60 -1.76 -12.49
C ASN A 9 -5.41 -1.05 -13.60
N VAL A 10 -5.35 0.29 -13.64
CA VAL A 10 -6.02 1.10 -14.69
C VAL A 10 -5.31 1.01 -16.05
N ALA A 11 -4.05 0.57 -16.06
CA ALA A 11 -3.21 0.46 -17.25
C ALA A 11 -3.09 -0.97 -17.82
N ASP A 12 -3.61 -1.99 -17.13
CA ASP A 12 -3.45 -3.38 -17.53
C ASP A 12 -4.74 -3.90 -18.18
N SER A 13 -4.65 -4.33 -19.44
CA SER A 13 -5.73 -4.97 -20.21
C SER A 13 -6.14 -6.36 -19.70
N TRP A 14 -5.59 -6.75 -18.54
CA TRP A 14 -5.74 -8.05 -17.90
C TRP A 14 -6.55 -7.92 -16.60
N CYS A 15 -7.56 -8.78 -16.47
CA CYS A 15 -8.47 -8.86 -15.33
C CYS A 15 -8.38 -10.26 -14.71
N CYS A 16 -8.68 -10.35 -13.42
CA CYS A 16 -8.86 -11.65 -12.76
C CYS A 16 -10.30 -12.11 -12.95
N LYS A 17 -10.49 -13.39 -13.27
CA LYS A 17 -11.80 -14.03 -13.38
C LYS A 17 -12.46 -14.25 -12.02
N ILE A 18 -11.64 -14.37 -10.97
CA ILE A 18 -12.06 -14.55 -9.58
C ILE A 18 -11.75 -13.31 -8.77
N GLU A 19 -12.51 -13.11 -7.69
CA GLU A 19 -12.18 -12.11 -6.67
C GLU A 19 -10.79 -12.45 -6.07
N PRO A 20 -9.81 -11.52 -6.14
CA PRO A 20 -8.50 -11.78 -5.61
C PRO A 20 -8.58 -11.98 -4.08
N GLN A 21 -7.94 -13.03 -3.60
CA GLN A 21 -7.92 -13.35 -2.18
C GLN A 21 -7.13 -12.27 -1.42
N VAL A 22 -7.69 -11.80 -0.30
CA VAL A 22 -7.03 -10.83 0.57
C VAL A 22 -6.52 -11.57 1.80
N GLU A 23 -5.21 -11.51 2.03
CA GLU A 23 -4.58 -12.07 3.22
C GLU A 23 -4.17 -10.96 4.17
N THR A 24 -4.44 -11.17 5.46
CA THR A 24 -3.94 -10.27 6.51
C THR A 24 -2.55 -10.73 6.93
N ILE A 25 -1.54 -9.94 6.60
CA ILE A 25 -0.14 -10.23 6.89
C ILE A 25 0.32 -9.32 8.03
N SER A 26 1.06 -9.90 8.96
CA SER A 26 1.76 -9.16 10.01
C SER A 26 3.00 -8.50 9.45
N GLN A 27 3.09 -7.17 9.56
CA GLN A 27 4.27 -6.40 9.22
C GLN A 27 4.85 -5.75 10.47
N THR A 28 6.17 -5.57 10.47
CA THR A 28 6.88 -4.88 11.55
C THR A 28 7.53 -3.62 11.02
N ARG A 29 7.47 -2.54 11.80
CA ARG A 29 8.24 -1.33 11.54
C ARG A 29 8.99 -0.91 12.80
N GLN A 30 10.16 -0.33 12.60
CA GLN A 30 10.87 0.36 13.67
C GLN A 30 10.18 1.71 13.90
N ILE A 31 9.91 1.99 15.17
CA ILE A 31 9.38 3.27 15.62
C ILE A 31 10.33 3.86 16.65
N THR A 32 10.45 5.17 16.63
CA THR A 32 11.15 5.93 17.68
C THR A 32 10.18 6.95 18.21
N TYR A 33 9.95 6.96 19.52
CA TYR A 33 9.15 7.98 20.17
C TYR A 33 9.96 8.75 21.20
N TYR A 34 9.69 10.04 21.29
CA TYR A 34 10.38 10.95 22.20
C TYR A 34 9.52 11.18 23.43
N VAL A 35 10.09 10.88 24.59
CA VAL A 35 9.44 11.12 25.89
C VAL A 35 10.14 12.28 26.57
N LEU A 36 9.36 13.29 26.95
CA LEU A 36 9.86 14.37 27.79
C LEU A 36 9.89 13.88 29.25
N ARG A 37 11.07 13.86 29.85
CA ARG A 37 11.25 13.56 31.27
C ARG A 37 11.47 14.86 32.06
N HIS A 38 10.97 14.86 33.29
CA HIS A 38 11.17 15.94 34.23
C HIS A 38 11.55 15.34 35.58
N GLU A 39 12.67 15.79 36.13
CA GLU A 39 13.10 15.41 37.47
C GLU A 39 13.36 16.66 38.29
N ARG A 40 12.94 16.61 39.56
CA ARG A 40 13.24 17.65 40.54
C ARG A 40 14.22 17.09 41.55
N HIS A 41 15.46 17.59 41.52
CA HIS A 41 16.50 17.17 42.43
C HIS A 41 16.93 18.31 43.35
N LYS A 42 17.54 17.95 44.47
CA LYS A 42 18.10 18.91 45.40
C LYS A 42 19.42 19.44 44.85
N CYS A 43 19.48 20.73 44.54
CA CYS A 43 20.68 21.34 43.97
C CYS A 43 21.44 22.23 44.96
N GLY A 44 20.91 22.46 46.16
CA GLY A 44 21.65 23.17 47.20
C GLY A 44 20.80 23.65 48.36
N TYR A 45 21.30 24.69 49.02
CA TYR A 45 20.60 25.38 50.09
C TYR A 45 20.72 26.89 49.87
N ASP A 46 19.69 27.62 50.28
CA ASP A 46 19.66 29.07 50.25
C ASP A 46 19.31 29.63 51.63
N GLY A 47 19.73 30.87 51.90
CA GLY A 47 19.37 31.58 53.13
C GLY A 47 17.89 31.93 53.13
N CYS A 48 17.20 31.69 54.24
CA CYS A 48 15.79 32.07 54.37
C CYS A 48 15.44 32.53 55.79
N GLY A 49 14.41 33.36 55.91
CA GLY A 49 14.00 33.99 57.19
C GLY A 49 14.60 35.37 57.41
N PHE A 50 14.30 35.98 58.57
CA PHE A 50 14.81 37.31 58.93
C PHE A 50 16.34 37.27 59.04
N LEU A 51 17.03 38.13 58.29
CA LEU A 51 18.50 38.21 58.20
C LEU A 51 19.21 36.92 57.74
N ASN A 52 18.59 36.06 56.91
CA ASN A 52 19.18 34.80 56.42
C ASN A 52 19.61 33.81 57.54
N LEU A 53 18.97 33.87 58.71
CA LEU A 53 19.32 33.00 59.86
C LEU A 53 18.87 31.54 59.68
N GLY A 54 17.95 31.25 58.76
CA GLY A 54 17.51 29.90 58.40
C GLY A 54 18.16 29.38 57.12
N ARG A 55 18.16 28.06 56.93
CA ARG A 55 18.56 27.39 55.68
C ARG A 55 17.37 26.70 55.04
N CYS A 56 17.04 27.09 53.83
CA CYS A 56 16.02 26.44 53.02
C CYS A 56 16.67 25.54 51.97
N THR A 57 16.03 24.40 51.69
CA THR A 57 16.52 23.50 50.62
C THR A 57 16.16 24.09 49.27
N LYS A 58 17.15 24.25 48.40
CA LYS A 58 16.96 24.67 47.01
C LYS A 58 16.73 23.43 46.16
N TRP A 59 15.62 23.44 45.43
CA TRP A 59 15.26 22.41 44.48
C TRP A 59 15.45 22.95 43.06
N CYS A 60 16.13 22.17 42.23
CA CYS A 60 16.25 22.45 40.81
C CYS A 60 15.43 21.44 40.02
N SER A 61 14.99 21.86 38.85
CA SER A 61 14.26 21.03 37.91
C SER A 61 15.12 20.84 36.69
N GLU A 62 15.25 19.60 36.26
CA GLU A 62 15.93 19.21 35.04
C GLU A 62 14.93 18.57 34.09
N THR A 63 15.02 18.92 32.81
CA THR A 63 14.17 18.38 31.75
C THR A 63 15.04 17.91 30.61
N TRP A 64 14.85 16.66 30.20
CA TRP A 64 15.53 16.10 29.04
C TRP A 64 14.56 15.28 28.20
N THR A 65 14.92 15.11 26.93
CA THR A 65 14.16 14.28 26.00
C THR A 65 14.86 12.93 25.87
N GLU A 66 14.11 11.87 26.11
CA GLU A 66 14.55 10.49 25.97
C GLU A 66 13.98 9.92 24.66
N ALA A 67 14.84 9.38 23.80
CA ALA A 67 14.40 8.65 22.62
C ALA A 67 14.25 7.16 22.98
N ILE A 68 13.08 6.60 22.72
CA ILE A 68 12.81 5.18 22.94
C ILE A 68 12.51 4.53 21.60
N ASP A 69 13.34 3.56 21.25
CA ASP A 69 13.20 2.76 20.05
C ASP A 69 12.38 1.51 20.35
N GLY A 70 11.47 1.17 19.45
CA GLY A 70 10.61 0.00 19.56
C GLY A 70 10.32 -0.62 18.20
N VAL A 71 9.81 -1.85 18.23
CA VAL A 71 9.28 -2.52 17.05
C VAL A 71 7.78 -2.60 17.20
N GLU A 72 7.05 -1.93 16.32
CA GLU A 72 5.60 -2.00 16.26
C GLU A 72 5.20 -3.05 15.22
N THR A 73 4.34 -3.98 15.62
CA THR A 73 3.74 -4.97 14.73
C THR A 73 2.34 -4.52 14.38
N TYR A 74 2.03 -4.42 13.09
CA TYR A 74 0.73 -4.01 12.60
C TYR A 74 0.25 -4.96 11.49
N LEU A 75 -1.07 -5.07 11.36
CA LEU A 75 -1.71 -5.94 10.39
C LEU A 75 -1.99 -5.16 9.11
N VAL A 76 -1.57 -5.70 7.97
CA VAL A 76 -1.84 -5.14 6.65
C VAL A 76 -2.58 -6.16 5.82
N ASN A 77 -3.67 -5.73 5.20
CA ASN A 77 -4.39 -6.53 4.21
C ASN A 77 -3.64 -6.42 2.88
N LYS A 78 -3.14 -7.55 2.38
CA LYS A 78 -2.47 -7.64 1.09
C LYS A 78 -3.33 -8.46 0.14
N THR A 79 -3.69 -7.85 -0.99
CA THR A 79 -4.34 -8.56 -2.09
C THR A 79 -3.32 -9.47 -2.76
N LEU A 80 -3.63 -10.76 -2.84
CA LEU A 80 -2.79 -11.73 -3.54
C LEU A 80 -2.85 -11.50 -5.05
N PRO A 81 -1.75 -11.75 -5.78
CA PRO A 81 -1.76 -11.69 -7.23
C PRO A 81 -2.70 -12.74 -7.80
N CYS A 82 -3.42 -12.39 -8.87
CA CYS A 82 -4.29 -13.33 -9.57
C CYS A 82 -3.46 -14.51 -10.11
N PRO A 83 -3.87 -15.77 -9.86
CA PRO A 83 -3.18 -16.93 -10.41
C PRO A 83 -3.26 -16.89 -11.94
N LYS A 84 -2.18 -17.32 -12.61
CA LYS A 84 -2.04 -17.29 -14.08
C LYS A 84 -3.19 -17.97 -14.84
N ASN A 85 -3.81 -18.98 -14.23
CA ASN A 85 -4.89 -19.75 -14.85
C ASN A 85 -6.25 -19.03 -14.79
N GLU A 86 -6.37 -17.98 -13.98
CA GLU A 86 -7.58 -17.17 -13.81
C GLU A 86 -7.42 -15.75 -14.40
N LEU A 87 -6.33 -15.51 -15.13
CA LEU A 87 -6.10 -14.27 -15.87
C LEU A 87 -6.87 -14.31 -17.19
N GLN A 88 -7.69 -13.28 -17.42
CA GLN A 88 -8.46 -13.09 -18.65
C GLN A 88 -8.35 -11.64 -19.13
N CYS A 89 -8.63 -11.38 -20.41
CA CYS A 89 -8.74 -9.99 -20.86
C CYS A 89 -9.91 -9.30 -20.16
N CYS A 90 -9.72 -8.05 -19.77
CA CYS A 90 -10.79 -7.25 -19.19
C CYS A 90 -11.98 -7.08 -20.15
N PRO A 91 -13.17 -6.72 -19.64
CA PRO A 91 -14.29 -6.36 -20.50
C PRO A 91 -13.88 -5.33 -21.56
N ASN A 92 -14.38 -5.51 -22.77
CA ASN A 92 -14.05 -4.73 -23.96
C ASN A 92 -12.59 -4.87 -24.48
N HIS A 93 -11.89 -5.92 -24.05
CA HIS A 93 -10.59 -6.27 -24.60
C HIS A 93 -10.63 -7.67 -25.21
N ILE A 94 -9.82 -7.90 -26.24
CA ILE A 94 -9.70 -9.18 -26.94
C ILE A 94 -8.27 -9.70 -26.84
N PHE A 95 -8.13 -11.02 -26.69
CA PHE A 95 -6.84 -11.69 -26.64
C PHE A 95 -6.33 -11.96 -28.06
N ILE A 96 -5.20 -11.35 -28.43
CA ILE A 96 -4.54 -11.50 -29.73
C ILE A 96 -3.04 -11.69 -29.50
N MET A 97 -2.47 -12.80 -30.00
CA MET A 97 -1.03 -13.11 -29.93
C MET A 97 -0.36 -12.94 -28.56
N GLY A 98 -1.03 -13.27 -27.45
CA GLY A 98 -0.44 -13.10 -26.12
C GLY A 98 -0.67 -11.73 -25.50
N HIS A 99 -1.39 -10.83 -26.17
CA HIS A 99 -1.73 -9.50 -25.70
C HIS A 99 -3.24 -9.34 -25.56
N CYS A 100 -3.68 -8.56 -24.58
CA CYS A 100 -5.07 -8.11 -24.48
C CYS A 100 -5.15 -6.68 -25.04
N LEU A 101 -5.91 -6.48 -26.12
CA LEU A 101 -6.05 -5.19 -26.79
C LEU A 101 -7.47 -4.67 -26.66
N SER A 102 -7.65 -3.35 -26.53
CA SER A 102 -8.98 -2.75 -26.49
C SER A 102 -9.69 -2.89 -27.85
N PHE A 103 -10.99 -3.16 -27.86
CA PHE A 103 -11.76 -3.16 -29.11
C PHE A 103 -11.68 -1.83 -29.85
N ALA A 104 -11.59 -0.70 -29.13
CA ALA A 104 -11.46 0.62 -29.74
C ALA A 104 -10.13 0.75 -30.49
N GLU A 105 -9.04 0.29 -29.89
CA GLU A 105 -7.70 0.33 -30.51
C GLU A 105 -7.63 -0.56 -31.75
N VAL A 106 -8.29 -1.73 -31.70
CA VAL A 106 -8.35 -2.65 -32.84
C VAL A 106 -9.22 -2.08 -33.97
N TYR A 107 -10.35 -1.44 -33.64
CA TYR A 107 -11.25 -0.86 -34.63
C TYR A 107 -10.66 0.39 -35.30
N ASP A 108 -9.99 1.25 -34.53
CA ASP A 108 -9.35 2.46 -35.03
C ASP A 108 -8.12 2.14 -35.92
N ASN A 109 -7.55 0.94 -35.79
CA ASN A 109 -6.43 0.48 -36.61
C ASN A 109 -6.85 -0.64 -37.58
N GLN A 110 -7.69 -0.31 -38.58
CA GLN A 110 -8.09 -1.25 -39.65
C GLN A 110 -6.91 -1.95 -40.35
N ASN A 111 -5.74 -1.30 -40.41
CA ASN A 111 -4.51 -1.89 -40.94
C ASN A 111 -4.01 -3.06 -40.09
N LEU A 112 -4.16 -2.97 -38.77
CA LEU A 112 -3.74 -4.00 -37.82
C LEU A 112 -4.65 -5.24 -37.95
N LEU A 113 -5.94 -5.05 -38.27
CA LEU A 113 -6.86 -6.15 -38.61
C LEU A 113 -6.49 -6.85 -39.94
N MET A 114 -6.05 -6.11 -40.96
CA MET A 114 -5.59 -6.71 -42.22
C MET A 114 -4.32 -7.54 -42.03
N GLU A 115 -3.33 -7.00 -41.33
CA GLU A 115 -2.05 -7.66 -41.05
C GLU A 115 -2.23 -8.92 -40.16
N LEU A 116 -3.15 -8.86 -39.18
CA LEU A 116 -3.51 -10.03 -38.38
C LEU A 116 -4.31 -11.09 -39.16
N SER A 117 -5.07 -10.69 -40.20
CA SER A 117 -5.78 -11.64 -41.07
C SER A 117 -4.84 -12.37 -42.03
N GLU A 118 -3.83 -11.68 -42.56
CA GLU A 118 -2.81 -12.25 -43.45
C GLU A 118 -1.92 -13.27 -42.72
N LEU A 119 -1.74 -13.09 -41.42
CA LEU A 119 -1.03 -14.02 -40.54
C LEU A 119 -1.91 -15.18 -40.02
N ASN A 120 -3.17 -15.32 -40.48
CA ASN A 120 -4.16 -16.32 -40.03
C ASN A 120 -4.48 -16.28 -38.52
N ILE A 121 -4.37 -15.11 -37.87
CA ILE A 121 -4.52 -14.96 -36.42
C ILE A 121 -5.97 -14.65 -36.04
N VAL A 122 -6.70 -13.96 -36.92
CA VAL A 122 -8.14 -13.71 -36.74
C VAL A 122 -8.89 -14.58 -37.75
N MET A 123 -9.54 -15.63 -37.27
CA MET A 123 -10.54 -16.32 -38.08
C MET A 123 -11.83 -15.49 -38.07
N PRO A 124 -12.51 -15.27 -39.21
CA PRO A 124 -13.88 -14.82 -39.19
C PRO A 124 -14.65 -15.81 -38.30
N GLY A 125 -15.38 -15.28 -37.32
CA GLY A 125 -16.20 -16.11 -36.43
C GLY A 125 -17.05 -17.08 -37.25
N PRO A 126 -17.35 -18.28 -36.71
CA PRO A 126 -18.08 -19.30 -37.46
C PRO A 126 -19.35 -18.70 -38.05
N ILE A 127 -19.48 -18.81 -39.37
CA ILE A 127 -20.72 -18.55 -40.08
C ILE A 127 -21.67 -19.68 -39.69
N GLY A 128 -22.53 -19.40 -38.71
CA GLY A 128 -23.80 -20.07 -38.44
C GLY A 128 -23.74 -21.48 -37.85
N ILE A 129 -24.32 -21.63 -36.66
CA ILE A 129 -25.52 -22.47 -36.44
C ILE A 129 -26.44 -21.70 -35.48
#